data_AF-A0A164FIG4-F1
#
_entry.id   AF-A0A164FIG4-F1
#
_cell.length_a   1.000
_cell.length_b   1.000
_cell.length_c   1.000
_cell.angle_alpha   90.00
_cell.angle_beta   90.00
_cell.angle_gamma   90.00
#
_symmetry.space_group_name_H-M   'P 1'
#
loop_
_entity.id
_entity.type
_entity.pdbx_description
1 polymer ?
#
loop_
_entity_poly.entity_id
_entity_poly.type
_entity_poly.pdbx_seq_one_letter_code
_entity_poly.pdbx_strand_id
1 'polypeptide(L)'
;MLGNLTMLFTKYPISRGMVVYAILWPSSDLFRQAATNGIQKDKTTSTDFMRLTRFSLFGTLWVAPTVFTWVKISSRLIPGSSLRVAAFKALLEQFTY
;
A
#
# COMPACT_ATOMS: atom_id res chain seq x y z
N MET A 1 -22.42 14.71 -3.64
CA MET A 1 -20.98 14.51 -3.33
C MET A 1 -20.59 13.03 -3.34
N LEU A 2 -21.35 12.12 -2.70
CA LEU A 2 -21.09 10.67 -2.72
C LEU A 2 -21.10 10.02 -4.12
N GLY A 3 -21.98 10.44 -5.03
CA GLY A 3 -22.08 9.86 -6.38
C GLY A 3 -20.80 10.00 -7.23
N ASN A 4 -20.06 11.10 -7.06
CA ASN A 4 -18.82 11.34 -7.83
C ASN A 4 -17.66 10.46 -7.34
N LEU A 5 -17.60 10.17 -6.03
CA LEU A 5 -16.61 9.25 -5.46
C LEU A 5 -16.87 7.81 -5.93
N THR A 6 -18.13 7.37 -5.92
CA THR A 6 -18.50 6.05 -6.43
C THR A 6 -18.12 5.91 -7.90
N MET A 7 -18.33 6.94 -8.71
CA MET A 7 -17.94 6.95 -10.13
C MET A 7 -16.42 6.87 -10.33
N LEU A 8 -15.63 7.56 -9.49
CA LEU A 8 -14.16 7.46 -9.54
C LEU A 8 -13.69 6.03 -9.26
N PHE A 9 -14.28 5.38 -8.24
CA PHE A 9 -13.92 4.03 -7.83
C PHE A 9 -14.45 2.93 -8.75
N THR A 10 -15.46 3.18 -9.58
CA THR A 10 -15.95 2.24 -10.59
C THR A 10 -15.22 2.41 -11.92
N LYS A 11 -15.00 3.66 -12.36
CA LYS A 11 -14.29 3.98 -13.61
C LYS A 11 -12.80 3.65 -13.56
N TYR A 12 -12.15 3.87 -12.41
CA TYR A 12 -10.73 3.60 -12.22
C TYR A 12 -10.51 2.66 -11.02
N PRO A 13 -10.54 1.33 -11.22
CA PRO A 13 -10.41 0.37 -10.11
C PRO A 13 -9.12 0.52 -9.29
N ILE A 14 -8.04 1.01 -9.91
CA ILE A 14 -6.76 1.32 -9.26
C ILE A 14 -6.90 2.38 -8.14
N SER A 15 -7.85 3.32 -8.27
CA SER A 15 -8.04 4.40 -7.30
C SER A 15 -8.39 3.89 -5.90
N ARG A 16 -9.07 2.74 -5.81
CA ARG A 16 -9.34 2.07 -4.53
C ARG A 16 -8.04 1.65 -3.84
N GLY A 17 -7.13 1.04 -4.60
CA GLY A 17 -5.80 0.65 -4.11
C GLY A 17 -4.97 1.86 -3.69
N MET A 18 -4.96 2.91 -4.50
CA MET A 18 -4.23 4.15 -4.18
C MET A 18 -4.71 4.78 -2.87
N VAL A 19 -6.03 4.86 -2.63
CA VAL A 19 -6.58 5.40 -1.37
C VAL A 19 -6.18 4.56 -0.16
N VAL A 20 -6.24 3.23 -0.27
CA VAL A 20 -5.81 2.34 0.81
C VAL A 20 -4.32 2.56 1.11
N TYR A 21 -3.49 2.63 0.09
CA TYR A 21 -2.04 2.82 0.24
C TYR A 21 -1.68 4.21 0.78
N ALA A 22 -2.45 5.25 0.44
CA ALA A 22 -2.29 6.61 0.97
C ALA A 22 -2.48 6.70 2.48
N ILE A 23 -3.27 5.80 3.07
CA ILE A 23 -3.48 5.72 4.53
C ILE A 23 -2.49 4.71 5.14
N LEU A 24 -2.35 3.54 4.52
CA LEU A 24 -1.55 2.44 5.04
C LEU A 24 -0.07 2.83 5.18
N TRP A 25 0.55 3.42 4.15
CA TRP A 25 1.97 3.77 4.17
C TRP A 25 2.37 4.78 5.24
N PRO A 26 1.72 5.96 5.38
CA PRO A 26 2.04 6.87 6.48
C PRO A 26 1.69 6.27 7.84
N SER A 27 0.64 5.44 7.95
CA SER A 27 0.31 4.78 9.23
C SER A 27 1.41 3.80 9.66
N SER A 28 1.97 3.03 8.71
CA SER A 28 3.09 2.13 8.96
C SER A 28 4.36 2.88 9.36
N ASP A 29 4.65 4.01 8.69
CA ASP A 29 5.83 4.83 9.03
C ASP A 29 5.65 5.53 10.39
N LEU A 30 4.46 6.03 10.72
CA LEU A 30 4.14 6.55 12.05
C LEU A 30 4.32 5.50 13.14
N PHE A 31 3.84 4.28 12.91
CA PHE A 31 4.03 3.18 13.85
C PHE A 31 5.52 2.85 14.04
N ARG A 32 6.29 2.82 12.94
CA ARG A 32 7.74 2.60 13.00
C ARG A 32 8.45 3.73 13.77
N GLN A 33 8.11 4.98 13.50
CA GLN A 33 8.66 6.14 14.20
C GLN A 33 8.29 6.11 15.69
N ALA A 34 7.04 5.79 16.03
CA ALA A 34 6.60 5.64 17.42
C ALA A 34 7.32 4.51 18.15
N ALA A 35 7.49 3.34 17.52
CA ALA A 35 8.23 2.22 18.09
C ALA A 35 9.72 2.56 18.25
N THR A 36 10.34 3.19 17.25
CA THR A 36 11.77 3.56 17.28
C THR A 36 12.04 4.63 18.33
N ASN A 37 11.21 5.68 18.40
CA ASN A 37 11.30 6.74 19.41
C ASN A 37 10.95 6.24 20.83
N GLY A 38 10.22 5.12 20.95
CA GLY A 38 10.02 4.43 22.22
C GLY A 38 11.23 3.59 22.66
N ILE A 39 11.96 3.01 21.70
CA ILE A 39 13.16 2.20 21.94
C ILE A 39 14.42 3.08 22.16
N GLN A 40 14.58 4.14 21.36
CA GLN A 40 15.56 5.20 21.57
C GLN A 40 14.96 6.22 22.53
N LYS A 41 15.32 6.12 23.81
CA LYS A 41 14.94 7.03 24.92
C LYS A 41 15.33 8.51 24.72
N ASP A 42 15.67 8.95 23.51
CA ASP A 42 15.93 10.34 23.20
C ASP A 42 14.62 11.02 22.77
N LYS A 43 13.94 11.63 23.75
CA LYS A 43 12.65 12.32 23.60
C LYS A 43 12.71 13.56 22.69
N THR A 44 13.87 13.88 22.13
CA THR A 44 14.10 15.10 21.36
C THR A 44 13.89 14.94 19.86
N THR A 45 13.72 13.71 19.37
CA THR A 45 13.52 13.46 17.93
C THR A 45 12.05 13.64 17.58
N SER A 46 11.72 14.78 16.97
CA SER A 46 10.37 15.05 16.44
C SER A 46 10.03 14.08 15.30
N THR A 47 8.72 13.82 15.11
CA THR A 47 8.22 13.06 13.95
C THR A 47 8.70 13.70 12.65
N ASP A 48 9.40 12.94 11.82
CA ASP A 48 9.90 13.40 10.53
C ASP A 48 8.74 13.40 9.51
N PHE A 49 7.99 14.50 9.49
CA PHE A 49 6.86 14.69 8.59
C PHE A 49 7.30 14.71 7.11
N MET A 50 8.51 15.20 6.82
CA MET A 50 9.02 15.25 5.44
C MET A 50 9.26 13.83 4.89
N ARG A 51 9.83 12.96 5.71
CA ARG A 51 9.94 11.52 5.39
C ARG A 51 8.57 10.89 5.22
N LEU A 52 7.64 11.16 6.14
CA LEU A 52 6.29 10.61 6.08
C LEU A 52 5.56 10.98 4.79
N THR A 53 5.66 12.24 4.35
CA THR A 53 5.06 12.68 3.09
C THR A 53 5.69 11.98 1.89
N ARG A 54 7.03 11.90 1.82
CA ARG A 54 7.73 11.20 0.73
C ARG A 54 7.35 9.73 0.69
N PHE A 55 7.27 9.07 1.84
CA PHE A 55 6.92 7.67 1.97
C PHE A 55 5.46 7.41 1.58
N SER A 56 4.54 8.30 1.99
CA SER A 56 3.13 8.25 1.58
C SER A 56 2.95 8.44 0.08
N LEU A 57 3.64 9.42 -0.53
CA LEU A 57 3.61 9.65 -1.98
C LEU A 57 4.18 8.45 -2.74
N PHE A 58 5.31 7.89 -2.28
CA PHE A 58 5.88 6.68 -2.88
C PHE A 58 4.91 5.49 -2.78
N GLY A 59 4.33 5.24 -1.61
CA GLY A 59 3.34 4.19 -1.42
C GLY A 59 2.12 4.34 -2.34
N THR A 60 1.62 5.56 -2.47
CA THR A 60 0.37 5.85 -3.19
C THR A 60 0.56 5.88 -4.70
N LEU A 61 1.60 6.56 -5.19
CA LEU A 61 1.79 6.89 -6.60
C LEU A 61 2.70 5.92 -7.32
N TRP A 62 3.56 5.19 -6.60
CA TRP A 62 4.45 4.19 -7.18
C TRP A 62 4.03 2.78 -6.82
N VAL A 63 3.97 2.47 -5.51
CA VAL A 63 3.72 1.09 -5.05
C VAL A 63 2.30 0.63 -5.36
N ALA A 64 1.28 1.47 -5.15
CA ALA A 64 -0.10 1.05 -5.42
C ALA A 64 -0.35 0.72 -6.91
N PRO A 65 0.14 1.51 -7.89
CA PRO A 65 0.03 1.13 -9.30
C PRO A 65 0.81 -0.13 -9.71
N THR A 66 2.01 -0.34 -9.17
CA THR A 66 2.82 -1.52 -9.50
C THR A 66 2.20 -2.79 -8.91
N VAL A 67 1.75 -2.77 -7.65
CA VAL A 67 1.04 -3.91 -7.02
C VAL A 67 -0.28 -4.20 -7.75
N PHE A 68 -1.03 -3.16 -8.12
CA PHE A 68 -2.25 -3.35 -8.92
C PHE A 68 -1.98 -4.00 -10.27
N THR A 69 -0.87 -3.62 -10.92
CA THR A 69 -0.44 -4.21 -12.19
C THR A 69 -0.01 -5.66 -12.01
N TRP A 70 0.77 -5.95 -10.95
CA TRP A 70 1.17 -7.30 -10.59
C TRP A 70 -0.04 -8.22 -10.36
N VAL A 71 -1.02 -7.78 -9.57
CA VAL A 71 -2.26 -8.55 -9.31
C VAL A 71 -3.02 -8.84 -10.60
N LYS A 72 -3.07 -7.90 -11.56
CA LYS A 72 -3.67 -8.15 -12.88
C LYS A 72 -2.91 -9.19 -13.69
N ILE A 73 -1.58 -9.11 -13.71
CA ILE A 73 -0.73 -10.06 -14.44
C ILE A 73 -0.84 -11.45 -13.81
N SER A 74 -0.68 -11.56 -12.50
CA SER A 74 -0.76 -12.83 -11.77
C SER A 74 -2.13 -13.49 -11.88
N SER A 75 -3.21 -12.69 -11.98
CA SER A 75 -4.56 -13.21 -12.22
C SER A 75 -4.76 -13.77 -13.62
N ARG A 76 -4.00 -13.30 -14.62
CA ARG A 76 -4.00 -13.89 -15.98
C ARG A 76 -3.12 -15.14 -16.06
N LEU A 77 -1.97 -15.13 -15.39
CA LEU A 77 -1.02 -16.25 -15.39
C LEU A 77 -1.53 -17.46 -14.58
N ILE A 78 -2.14 -17.20 -13.42
CA ILE A 78 -2.62 -18.23 -12.50
C ILE A 78 -4.13 -17.99 -12.29
N PRO A 79 -4.97 -18.56 -13.15
CA PRO A 79 -6.42 -18.41 -13.02
C PRO A 79 -6.92 -19.15 -11.77
N GLY A 80 -7.97 -18.60 -11.15
CA GLY A 80 -8.59 -19.16 -9.95
C GLY A 80 -8.57 -18.21 -8.75
N SER A 81 -9.58 -18.38 -7.89
CA SER A 81 -9.83 -17.59 -6.68
C SER A 81 -9.82 -18.41 -5.40
N SER A 82 -9.38 -19.68 -5.47
CA SER A 82 -9.26 -20.52 -4.28
C SER A 82 -8.17 -20.02 -3.35
N LEU A 83 -8.30 -20.29 -2.04
CA LEU A 83 -7.32 -19.88 -1.03
C LEU A 83 -5.90 -20.36 -1.36
N ARG A 84 -5.77 -21.57 -1.92
CA ARG A 84 -4.49 -22.14 -2.37
C ARG A 84 -3.84 -21.30 -3.47
N VAL A 85 -4.63 -20.82 -4.44
CA VAL A 85 -4.15 -19.95 -5.52
C VAL A 85 -3.75 -18.58 -4.98
N ALA A 86 -4.53 -18.02 -4.05
CA ALA A 86 -4.17 -16.76 -3.39
C ALA A 86 -2.86 -16.86 -2.61
N ALA A 87 -2.69 -17.92 -1.82
CA ALA A 87 -1.45 -18.18 -1.07
C ALA A 87 -0.24 -18.33 -2.01
N PHE A 88 -0.40 -19.07 -3.11
CA PHE A 88 0.67 -19.21 -4.11
C PHE A 88 1.03 -17.88 -4.78
N LYS A 89 0.03 -17.06 -5.15
CA LYS A 89 0.26 -15.71 -5.69
C LYS A 89 1.00 -14.81 -4.69
N ALA A 90 0.65 -14.86 -3.40
CA ALA A 90 1.31 -14.10 -2.35
C ALA A 90 2.76 -14.55 -2.12
N LEU A 91 3.03 -15.87 -2.18
CA LEU A 91 4.39 -16.38 -2.13
C LEU A 91 5.21 -15.93 -3.34
N LEU A 92 4.65 -16.01 -4.55
CA LEU A 92 5.32 -15.54 -5.77
C LEU A 92 5.59 -14.04 -5.74
N GLU A 93 4.65 -13.25 -5.21
CA GLU A 93 4.83 -11.81 -4.99
C GLU A 93 6.09 -11.56 -4.15
N GLN A 94 6.32 -12.32 -3.08
CA GLN A 94 7.51 -12.17 -2.23
C GLN A 94 8.86 -12.46 -2.92
N PHE A 95 8.86 -13.21 -4.03
CA PHE A 95 10.08 -13.47 -4.82
C PHE A 95 10.23 -12.54 -6.03
N THR A 96 9.14 -11.92 -6.48
CA THR A 96 9.11 -11.07 -7.67
C THR A 96 9.14 -9.58 -7.34
N TYR A 97 8.87 -9.24 -6.07
CA TYR A 97 8.80 -7.91 -5.51
C TYR A 97 9.80 -7.76 -4.37
#